data_AF-A0A127B842-F1
#
_entry.id   AF-A0A127B842-F1
#
_cell.length_a   1.000
_cell.length_b   1.000
_cell.length_c   1.000
_cell.angle_alpha   90.00
_cell.angle_beta   90.00
_cell.angle_gamma   90.00
#
_symmetry.space_group_name_H-M   'P 1'
#
loop_
_entity.id
_entity.type
_entity.pdbx_description
1 polymer ?
#
loop_
_entity_poly.entity_id
_entity_poly.type
_entity_poly.pdbx_seq_one_letter_code
_entity_poly.pdbx_strand_id
1 'polypeptide(L)'
;MVLRLVVDTNVLFSIFKRDSGTRKIIYENIFYIELHSPIFAIWEMKEIKDEIIKKAKITEEEFYKILEEISEIVSLWPIEKYIDFLSIAEEITPDPDDIPFVALALKLNAYLWTNDKRLKEIKEIKVITTPELVRLLNTVTF
;
A
#
# COMPACT_ATOMS: atom_id res chain seq x y z
N MET A 1 -16.58 -11.82 -2.71
CA MET A 1 -15.14 -11.96 -3.04
C MET A 1 -14.43 -10.76 -2.47
N VAL A 2 -13.26 -10.96 -1.85
CA VAL A 2 -12.47 -9.87 -1.24
C VAL A 2 -11.26 -9.59 -2.13
N LEU A 3 -10.97 -8.32 -2.41
CA LEU A 3 -9.87 -7.85 -3.24
C LEU A 3 -8.62 -7.64 -2.39
N ARG A 4 -7.55 -8.39 -2.66
CA ARG A 4 -6.26 -8.20 -1.98
C ARG A 4 -5.44 -7.14 -2.66
N LEU A 5 -4.96 -6.20 -1.86
CA LEU A 5 -4.15 -5.06 -2.28
C LEU A 5 -2.86 -5.04 -1.47
N VAL A 6 -1.71 -5.07 -2.14
CA VAL A 6 -0.45 -4.62 -1.56
C VAL A 6 -0.39 -3.11 -1.71
N VAL A 7 -0.30 -2.38 -0.60
CA VAL A 7 -0.25 -0.91 -0.60
C VAL A 7 1.21 -0.45 -0.54
N ASP A 8 1.59 0.45 -1.44
CA ASP A 8 2.91 1.08 -1.42
C ASP A 8 3.01 2.17 -0.31
N THR A 9 4.23 2.64 -0.03
CA THR A 9 4.46 3.70 0.96
C THR A 9 3.71 5.00 0.61
N ASN A 10 3.50 5.29 -0.68
CA ASN A 10 2.78 6.49 -1.13
C ASN A 10 1.27 6.44 -0.84
N VAL A 11 0.64 5.27 -0.99
CA VAL A 11 -0.75 5.00 -0.64
C VAL A 11 -0.89 5.07 0.87
N LEU A 12 0.01 4.45 1.64
CA LEU A 12 0.03 4.57 3.11
C LEU A 12 0.16 6.03 3.55
N PHE A 13 1.07 6.80 2.93
CA PHE A 13 1.23 8.21 3.20
C PHE A 13 -0.05 9.01 2.96
N SER A 14 -0.84 8.63 1.94
CA SER A 14 -2.10 9.32 1.66
C SER A 14 -3.18 9.09 2.74
N ILE A 15 -3.06 8.06 3.58
CA ILE A 15 -3.96 7.83 4.73
C ILE A 15 -3.80 8.96 5.77
N PHE A 16 -2.59 9.50 5.95
CA PHE A 16 -2.32 10.61 6.87
C PHE A 16 -3.03 11.93 6.48
N LYS A 17 -3.42 12.06 5.21
CA LYS A 17 -4.20 13.22 4.75
C LYS A 17 -5.67 12.98 5.09
N ARG A 18 -6.17 13.69 6.10
CA ARG A 18 -7.51 13.51 6.70
C ARG A 18 -8.67 13.39 5.71
N ASP A 19 -8.63 14.16 4.62
CA ASP A 19 -9.67 14.21 3.57
C ASP A 19 -9.22 13.58 2.24
N SER A 20 -8.26 12.65 2.27
CA SER A 20 -7.83 12.01 1.02
C SER A 20 -8.89 11.06 0.48
N GLY A 21 -9.05 11.08 -0.84
CA GLY A 21 -9.88 10.09 -1.53
C GLY A 21 -9.45 8.66 -1.22
N THR A 22 -8.15 8.42 -1.01
CA THR A 22 -7.62 7.11 -0.60
C THR A 22 -8.19 6.65 0.73
N ARG A 23 -8.20 7.52 1.75
CA ARG A 23 -8.75 7.19 3.06
C ARG A 23 -10.21 6.80 2.92
N LYS A 24 -11.00 7.60 2.22
CA LYS A 24 -12.42 7.32 1.93
C LYS A 24 -12.63 5.96 1.25
N ILE A 25 -11.84 5.65 0.21
CA ILE A 25 -11.90 4.36 -0.49
C ILE A 25 -11.69 3.20 0.48
N ILE A 26 -10.70 3.30 1.37
CA ILE A 26 -10.36 2.23 2.31
C ILE A 26 -11.53 1.97 3.29
N TYR A 27 -12.02 3.00 3.99
CA TYR A 27 -13.07 2.80 5.01
C TYR A 27 -14.43 2.40 4.40
N GLU A 28 -14.80 2.96 3.26
CA GLU A 28 -16.08 2.62 2.61
C GLU A 28 -16.09 1.20 2.05
N ASN A 29 -14.92 0.60 1.82
CA ASN A 29 -14.78 -0.72 1.22
C ASN A 29 -14.07 -1.73 2.11
N ILE A 30 -13.99 -1.48 3.42
CA ILE A 30 -13.24 -2.31 4.38
C ILE A 30 -13.68 -3.78 4.41
N PHE A 31 -14.93 -4.08 4.03
CA PHE A 31 -15.45 -5.45 3.93
C PHE A 31 -15.16 -6.13 2.58
N TYR A 32 -14.70 -5.37 1.59
CA TYR A 32 -14.45 -5.82 0.22
C TYR A 32 -12.97 -5.80 -0.16
N ILE A 33 -12.11 -5.20 0.65
CA ILE A 33 -10.66 -5.12 0.41
C ILE A 33 -9.88 -5.68 1.60
N GLU A 34 -8.77 -6.34 1.30
CA GLU A 34 -7.75 -6.77 2.25
C GLU A 34 -6.47 -6.00 1.91
N LEU A 35 -5.98 -5.19 2.87
CA LEU A 35 -4.76 -4.40 2.69
C LEU A 35 -3.57 -5.13 3.28
N HIS A 36 -2.48 -5.18 2.51
CA HIS A 36 -1.22 -5.80 2.89
C HIS A 36 -0.08 -4.84 2.60
N SER A 37 0.94 -4.82 3.45
CA SER A 37 2.17 -4.09 3.17
C SER A 37 3.35 -4.83 3.78
N PRO A 38 4.53 -4.76 3.17
CA PRO A 38 5.76 -5.10 3.87
C PRO A 38 5.92 -4.25 5.15
N ILE A 39 6.43 -4.84 6.23
CA ILE A 39 6.61 -4.13 7.49
C ILE A 39 7.62 -2.99 7.37
N PHE A 40 8.59 -3.10 6.44
CA PHE A 40 9.61 -2.07 6.19
C PHE A 40 8.99 -0.70 5.86
N ALA A 41 7.82 -0.66 5.21
CA ALA A 41 7.12 0.58 4.89
C ALA A 41 6.80 1.41 6.14
N ILE A 42 6.48 0.77 7.27
CA ILE A 42 6.25 1.47 8.55
C ILE A 42 7.54 2.09 9.10
N TRP A 43 8.69 1.44 8.87
CA TRP A 43 9.99 1.97 9.26
C TRP A 43 10.33 3.20 8.42
N GLU A 44 10.16 3.13 7.10
CA GLU A 44 10.35 4.30 6.22
C GLU A 44 9.49 5.48 6.65
N MET A 45 8.22 5.25 6.96
CA MET A 45 7.32 6.30 7.43
C MET A 45 7.80 6.97 8.71
N LYS A 46 8.42 6.21 9.63
CA LYS A 46 9.00 6.76 10.86
C LYS A 46 10.27 7.57 10.59
N GLU A 47 11.11 7.14 9.64
CA GLU A 47 12.31 7.88 9.23
C GLU A 47 11.95 9.25 8.62
N ILE A 48 10.90 9.32 7.80
CA ILE A 48 10.43 10.57 7.19
C ILE A 48 9.31 11.27 7.99
N LYS A 49 9.12 10.92 9.26
CA LYS A 49 8.02 11.40 10.13
C LYS A 49 7.81 12.92 10.05
N ASP A 50 8.88 13.69 10.19
CA ASP A 50 8.79 15.15 10.24
C ASP A 50 8.27 15.75 8.92
N GLU A 51 8.62 15.15 7.78
CA GLU A 51 8.05 15.51 6.50
C GLU A 51 6.56 15.18 6.42
N ILE A 52 6.16 14.02 6.96
CA ILE A 52 4.76 13.59 6.96
C ILE A 52 3.92 14.53 7.79
N ILE A 53 4.35 14.84 9.01
CA ILE A 53 3.72 15.81 9.93
C ILE A 53 3.53 17.16 9.22
N LYS A 54 4.59 17.68 8.58
CA LYS A 54 4.55 18.96 7.87
C LYS A 54 3.59 18.95 6.68
N LYS A 55 3.63 17.90 5.85
CA LYS A 55 2.81 17.80 4.62
C LYS A 55 1.34 17.52 4.94
N ALA A 56 1.05 16.71 5.95
CA ALA A 56 -0.31 16.37 6.38
C ALA A 56 -0.92 17.42 7.32
N LYS A 57 -0.10 18.35 7.86
CA LYS A 57 -0.51 19.38 8.84
C LYS A 57 -1.16 18.77 10.08
N ILE A 58 -0.52 17.73 10.61
CA ILE A 58 -0.94 17.00 11.81
C ILE A 58 0.08 17.21 12.93
N THR A 59 -0.27 16.83 14.16
CA THR A 59 0.68 16.77 15.28
C THR A 59 1.44 15.43 15.29
N GLU A 60 2.50 15.35 16.08
CA GLU A 60 3.21 14.08 16.30
C GLU A 60 2.33 13.02 16.99
N GLU A 61 1.48 13.43 17.94
CA GLU A 61 0.51 12.53 18.58
C GLU A 61 -0.47 11.96 17.54
N GLU A 62 -0.97 12.81 16.66
CA GLU A 62 -1.86 12.40 15.57
C GLU A 62 -1.14 11.47 14.58
N PHE A 63 0.15 11.68 14.33
CA PHE A 63 0.95 10.79 13.48
C PHE A 63 0.98 9.37 14.06
N TYR A 64 1.32 9.20 15.34
CA TYR A 64 1.39 7.87 15.95
C TYR A 64 0.02 7.21 16.05
N LYS A 65 -1.05 7.99 16.30
CA LYS A 65 -2.42 7.49 16.29
C LYS A 65 -2.83 6.95 14.91
N ILE A 66 -2.48 7.66 13.83
CA ILE A 66 -2.76 7.19 12.47
C ILE A 66 -1.90 5.96 12.14
N LEU A 67 -0.66 5.89 12.62
CA LEU A 67 0.20 4.73 12.42
C LEU A 67 -0.36 3.46 13.12
N GLU A 68 -0.92 3.62 14.31
CA GLU A 68 -1.65 2.56 15.01
C GLU A 68 -2.88 2.12 14.20
N GLU A 69 -3.69 3.07 13.72
CA GLU A 69 -4.85 2.79 12.85
C GLU A 69 -4.45 2.03 11.56
N ILE A 70 -3.33 2.41 10.94
CA ILE A 70 -2.77 1.67 9.79
C ILE A 70 -2.45 0.22 10.17
N SER A 71 -1.88 -0.02 11.34
CA SER A 71 -1.54 -1.38 11.79
C SER A 71 -2.75 -2.26 12.10
N GLU A 72 -3.91 -1.65 12.36
CA GLU A 72 -5.18 -2.36 12.55
C GLU A 72 -5.85 -2.76 11.23
N ILE A 73 -5.72 -1.92 10.19
CA ILE A 73 -6.41 -2.12 8.89
C ILE A 73 -5.51 -2.75 7.82
N VAL A 74 -4.18 -2.65 7.96
CA VAL A 74 -3.20 -3.19 7.02
C VAL A 74 -2.47 -4.35 7.67
N SER A 75 -2.54 -5.53 7.04
CA SER A 75 -1.71 -6.67 7.43
C SER A 75 -0.25 -6.37 7.09
N LEU A 76 0.60 -6.23 8.09
CA LEU A 76 2.04 -5.96 7.93
C LEU A 76 2.84 -7.26 7.86
N TRP A 77 3.63 -7.44 6.79
CA TRP A 77 4.35 -8.68 6.50
C TRP A 77 5.85 -8.52 6.75
N PRO A 78 6.46 -9.33 7.63
CA PRO A 78 7.90 -9.33 7.79
C PRO A 78 8.57 -10.07 6.62
N ILE A 79 9.82 -9.70 6.31
CA ILE A 79 10.51 -10.10 5.08
C ILE A 79 10.63 -11.62 4.91
N GLU A 80 10.76 -12.35 6.02
CA GLU A 80 10.89 -13.80 6.05
C GLU A 80 9.65 -14.51 5.49
N LYS A 81 8.50 -13.84 5.39
CA LYS A 81 7.25 -14.41 4.87
C LYS A 81 7.14 -14.35 3.34
N TYR A 82 7.96 -13.53 2.69
CA TYR A 82 7.96 -13.36 1.23
C TYR A 82 9.36 -13.38 0.62
N ILE A 83 10.37 -13.80 1.40
CA ILE A 83 11.78 -13.86 0.98
C ILE A 83 12.00 -14.69 -0.29
N ASP A 84 11.23 -15.78 -0.47
CA ASP A 84 11.30 -16.66 -1.65
C ASP A 84 10.95 -15.94 -2.97
N PHE A 85 10.31 -14.77 -2.89
CA PHE A 85 9.89 -13.97 -4.05
C PHE A 85 10.81 -12.77 -4.32
N LEU A 86 11.77 -12.47 -3.42
CA LEU A 86 12.65 -11.32 -3.59
C LEU A 86 13.53 -11.42 -4.83
N SER A 87 14.10 -12.60 -5.10
CA SER A 87 14.96 -12.80 -6.27
C SER A 87 14.22 -12.53 -7.58
N ILE A 88 12.98 -13.00 -7.70
CA ILE A 88 12.16 -12.76 -8.89
C ILE A 88 11.77 -11.28 -8.96
N ALA A 89 11.41 -10.67 -7.84
CA ALA A 89 11.07 -9.26 -7.79
C ALA A 89 12.26 -8.37 -8.19
N GLU A 90 13.48 -8.69 -7.77
CA GLU A 90 14.69 -7.95 -8.13
C GLU A 90 14.96 -7.95 -9.65
N GLU A 91 14.66 -9.05 -10.35
CA GLU A 91 14.85 -9.15 -11.80
C GLU A 91 13.85 -8.30 -12.61
N ILE A 92 12.65 -8.10 -12.09
CA ILE A 92 11.54 -7.46 -12.84
C ILE A 92 11.24 -6.03 -12.38
N THR A 93 11.76 -5.61 -11.23
CA THR A 93 11.43 -4.30 -10.64
C THR A 93 12.45 -3.25 -11.09
N PRO A 94 12.01 -2.10 -11.62
CA PRO A 94 12.92 -1.06 -12.10
C PRO A 94 13.63 -0.29 -10.98
N ASP A 95 13.03 -0.25 -9.79
CA ASP A 95 13.50 0.52 -8.64
C ASP A 95 13.72 -0.41 -7.44
N PRO A 96 14.93 -0.45 -6.84
CA PRO A 96 15.21 -1.35 -5.72
C PRO A 96 14.27 -1.17 -4.52
N ASP A 97 13.80 0.06 -4.28
CA ASP A 97 12.92 0.37 -3.14
C ASP A 97 11.52 -0.26 -3.31
N ASP A 98 11.13 -0.57 -4.55
CA ASP A 98 9.85 -1.19 -4.87
C ASP A 98 9.87 -2.73 -4.78
N ILE A 99 11.08 -3.35 -4.73
CA ILE A 99 11.26 -4.81 -4.73
C ILE A 99 10.40 -5.50 -3.65
N PRO A 100 10.36 -5.06 -2.38
CA PRO A 100 9.64 -5.82 -1.38
C PRO A 100 8.11 -5.73 -1.56
N PHE A 101 7.60 -4.65 -2.19
CA PHE A 101 6.18 -4.56 -2.55
C PHE A 101 5.82 -5.51 -3.70
N VAL A 102 6.66 -5.56 -4.74
CA VAL A 102 6.48 -6.48 -5.87
C VAL A 102 6.58 -7.94 -5.42
N ALA A 103 7.55 -8.26 -4.58
CA ALA A 103 7.70 -9.60 -3.99
C ALA A 103 6.46 -10.01 -3.17
N LEU A 104 5.92 -9.10 -2.35
CA LEU A 104 4.72 -9.39 -1.58
C LEU A 104 3.48 -9.56 -2.49
N ALA A 105 3.37 -8.77 -3.55
CA ALA A 105 2.27 -8.88 -4.52
C ALA A 105 2.31 -10.25 -5.24
N LEU A 106 3.49 -10.71 -5.64
CA LEU A 106 3.71 -12.06 -6.17
C LEU A 106 3.31 -13.14 -5.16
N LYS A 107 3.80 -13.04 -3.92
CA LYS A 107 3.53 -13.99 -2.83
C LYS A 107 2.03 -14.19 -2.58
N LEU A 108 1.28 -13.08 -2.58
CA LEU A 108 -0.14 -13.07 -2.23
C LEU A 108 -1.07 -13.21 -3.44
N ASN A 109 -0.53 -13.19 -4.67
CA ASN A 109 -1.29 -13.04 -5.91
C ASN A 109 -2.29 -11.85 -5.82
N ALA A 110 -1.81 -10.75 -5.25
CA ALA A 110 -2.57 -9.54 -4.96
C ALA A 110 -2.32 -8.47 -6.02
N TYR A 111 -3.20 -7.48 -6.10
CA TYR A 111 -2.90 -6.27 -6.87
C TYR A 111 -1.92 -5.40 -6.09
N LEU A 112 -0.87 -4.90 -6.75
CA LEU A 112 -0.08 -3.80 -6.23
C LEU A 112 -0.84 -2.49 -6.47
N TRP A 113 -1.28 -1.84 -5.40
CA TRP A 113 -1.94 -0.55 -5.47
C TRP A 113 -0.88 0.56 -5.47
N THR A 114 -0.64 1.13 -6.64
CA THR A 114 0.29 2.23 -6.83
C THR A 114 -0.15 3.12 -8.00
N ASN A 115 0.28 4.39 -7.97
CA ASN A 115 0.12 5.30 -9.11
C ASN A 115 1.44 5.50 -9.88
N ASP A 116 2.52 4.80 -9.51
CA ASP A 116 3.76 4.80 -10.30
C ASP A 116 3.53 4.05 -11.62
N LYS A 117 3.79 4.74 -12.73
CA LYS A 117 3.63 4.18 -14.08
C LYS A 117 4.70 3.13 -14.39
N ARG A 118 5.90 3.24 -13.80
CA ARG A 118 7.01 2.30 -14.01
C ARG A 118 6.62 0.90 -13.55
N LEU A 119 5.98 0.79 -12.38
CA LEU A 119 5.52 -0.49 -11.83
C LEU A 119 4.40 -1.11 -12.65
N LYS A 120 3.58 -0.30 -13.32
CA LYS A 120 2.49 -0.77 -14.19
C LYS A 120 2.97 -1.53 -15.43
N GLU A 121 4.23 -1.35 -15.82
CA GLU A 121 4.81 -2.04 -16.97
C GLU A 121 5.26 -3.48 -16.64
N ILE A 122 5.35 -3.84 -15.36
CA ILE A 122 5.68 -5.19 -14.89
C ILE A 122 4.51 -6.13 -15.21
N LYS A 123 4.78 -7.23 -15.92
CA LYS A 123 3.73 -8.13 -16.47
C LYS A 123 3.38 -9.28 -15.53
N GLU A 124 4.29 -9.60 -14.62
CA GLU A 124 4.24 -10.72 -13.70
C GLU A 124 3.30 -10.46 -12.52
N ILE A 125 2.99 -9.19 -12.25
CA ILE A 125 2.07 -8.76 -11.20
C ILE A 125 0.88 -8.02 -11.77
N LYS A 126 -0.20 -7.99 -10.99
CA LYS A 126 -1.34 -7.11 -11.28
C LYS A 126 -1.09 -5.78 -10.61
N VAL A 127 -1.21 -4.69 -11.36
CA VAL A 127 -1.09 -3.33 -10.83
C VAL A 127 -2.43 -2.62 -10.98
N ILE A 128 -2.84 -1.88 -9.95
CA ILE A 128 -4.06 -1.09 -9.96
C ILE A 128 -3.77 0.33 -9.48
N THR A 129 -4.16 1.31 -10.28
CA THR A 129 -4.10 2.73 -9.89
C THR A 129 -5.31 3.11 -9.05
N THR A 130 -5.24 4.22 -8.29
CA THR A 130 -6.37 4.70 -7.50
C THR A 130 -7.64 4.90 -8.36
N PRO A 131 -7.59 5.53 -9.56
CA PRO A 131 -8.78 5.66 -10.40
C PRO A 131 -9.34 4.32 -10.92
N GLU A 132 -8.48 3.33 -11.17
CA GLU A 132 -8.91 1.99 -11.57
C GLU A 132 -9.56 1.24 -10.43
N LEU A 133 -9.01 1.35 -9.21
CA LEU A 133 -9.59 0.78 -8.01
C LEU A 133 -10.97 1.36 -7.73
N VAL A 134 -11.14 2.68 -7.85
CA VAL A 134 -12.47 3.33 -7.70
C VAL A 134 -13.47 2.79 -8.70
N ARG A 135 -13.09 2.65 -9.98
CA ARG A 135 -13.98 2.09 -11.01
C ARG A 135 -14.35 0.64 -10.70
N LEU A 136 -13.38 -0.16 -10.27
CA LEU A 136 -13.59 -1.56 -9.91
C LEU A 136 -14.57 -1.68 -8.74
N LEU A 137 -14.36 -0.91 -7.68
CA LEU A 137 -15.21 -0.95 -6.48
C LEU A 137 -16.62 -0.47 -6.78
N ASN A 138 -16.80 0.63 -7.54
CA ASN A 138 -18.13 1.10 -7.95
C ASN A 138 -18.92 0.13 -8.84
N THR A 139 -18.25 -0.84 -9.47
CA THR A 139 -18.92 -1.89 -10.25
C THR A 139 -19.40 -3.04 -9.35
N VAL A 140 -18.87 -3.14 -8.13
CA VAL A 140 -19.16 -4.19 -7.15
C VAL A 140 -20.19 -3.72 -6.11
N THR A 141 -20.32 -2.41 -5.88
CA THR A 141 -21.32 -1.83 -4.98
C THR A 141 -22.70 -1.78 -5.65
N PHE A 142 -23.64 -2.62 -5.18
CA PHE A 142 -25.05 -2.63 -5.57
C PHE A 142 -25.87 -1.60 -4.80
#